data_AF-A0A6T9DMF7-F1
#
_entry.id   AF-A0A6T9DMF7-F1
#
_cell.length_a   1.000
_cell.length_b   1.000
_cell.length_c   1.000
_cell.angle_alpha   90.00
_cell.angle_beta   90.00
_cell.angle_gamma   90.00
#
_symmetry.space_group_name_H-M   'P 1'
#
loop_
_entity.id
_entity.type
_entity.pdbx_description
1 polymer ?
#
loop_
_entity_poly.entity_id
_entity_poly.type
_entity_poly.pdbx_seq_one_letter_code
_entity_poly.pdbx_strand_id
1 'polypeptide(L)'
;KFPMHIQGSTAVIDDLVNDGLDAGAKSLVPKDLRSQLNSKTSSIPMFSLAELVEGTETAPHFFTKADMVTYWMAKTGKKQEELPRHLIMTDLRVLIVRMMTVPADWKAIKLVPLTSTVAVLQGVTNAQQTAAEQAGAAAEAALADAPPRPEDDDEPPPLL
;
A
#
# COMPACT_ATOMS: atom_id res chain seq x y z
N LYS A 1 -12.57 -14.58 -16.47
CA LYS A 1 -12.31 -13.80 -17.72
C LYS A 1 -11.57 -12.52 -17.32
N PHE A 2 -10.50 -12.21 -18.04
CA PHE A 2 -9.36 -11.35 -17.64
C PHE A 2 -9.63 -9.84 -17.74
N PRO A 3 -8.80 -8.99 -17.12
CA PRO A 3 -9.04 -7.56 -16.97
C PRO A 3 -9.23 -6.82 -18.29
N MET A 4 -9.95 -5.70 -18.21
CA MET A 4 -10.17 -4.81 -19.33
C MET A 4 -8.84 -4.14 -19.69
N HIS A 5 -8.39 -4.37 -20.92
CA HIS A 5 -7.26 -3.67 -21.49
C HIS A 5 -7.79 -2.34 -21.99
N ILE A 6 -7.36 -1.24 -21.38
CA ILE A 6 -7.74 0.09 -21.86
C ILE A 6 -6.71 0.48 -22.91
N GLN A 7 -7.16 0.54 -24.15
CA GLN A 7 -6.42 1.19 -25.22
C GLN A 7 -6.73 2.69 -25.12
N GLY A 8 -5.79 3.45 -24.57
CA GLY A 8 -5.97 4.89 -24.39
C GLY A 8 -4.63 5.59 -24.43
N SER A 9 -4.59 6.76 -25.09
CA SER A 9 -3.54 7.73 -24.82
C SER A 9 -3.58 8.08 -23.32
N THR A 10 -2.46 8.57 -22.78
CA THR A 10 -2.35 9.04 -21.39
C THR A 10 -3.55 9.92 -20.99
N ALA A 11 -4.04 10.76 -21.92
CA ALA A 11 -5.20 11.64 -21.76
C ALA A 11 -6.53 10.92 -21.45
N VAL A 12 -6.84 9.79 -22.10
CA VAL A 12 -8.11 9.06 -21.86
C VAL A 12 -8.15 8.48 -20.44
N ILE A 13 -6.99 8.09 -19.92
CA ILE A 13 -6.87 7.57 -18.55
C ILE A 13 -6.93 8.70 -17.53
N ASP A 14 -6.33 9.85 -17.85
CA ASP A 14 -6.37 11.03 -16.98
C ASP A 14 -7.79 11.63 -16.95
N ASP A 15 -8.53 11.62 -18.07
CA ASP A 15 -9.95 11.99 -18.13
C ASP A 15 -10.85 10.99 -17.37
N LEU A 16 -10.60 9.68 -17.45
CA LEU A 16 -11.29 8.67 -16.61
C LEU A 16 -11.03 8.88 -15.10
N VAL A 17 -9.86 9.43 -14.76
CA VAL A 17 -9.49 9.78 -13.39
C VAL A 17 -10.11 11.12 -12.97
N ASN A 18 -10.38 12.03 -13.91
CA ASN A 18 -10.95 13.35 -13.61
C ASN A 18 -12.49 13.38 -13.65
N ASP A 19 -13.14 12.58 -14.51
CA ASP A 19 -14.59 12.66 -14.80
C ASP A 19 -15.47 11.72 -13.96
N GLY A 20 -14.86 10.90 -13.09
CA GLY A 20 -15.58 10.07 -12.13
C GLY A 20 -15.15 8.61 -12.12
N LEU A 21 -14.08 8.31 -11.37
CA LEU A 21 -13.51 6.96 -11.21
C LEU A 21 -14.55 5.90 -10.88
N ASP A 22 -15.57 6.25 -10.09
CA ASP A 22 -16.48 5.25 -9.52
C ASP A 22 -17.41 4.61 -10.57
N ALA A 23 -17.88 5.38 -11.54
CA ALA A 23 -18.70 4.83 -12.63
C ALA A 23 -17.84 4.00 -13.60
N GLY A 24 -16.64 4.51 -13.92
CA GLY A 24 -15.67 3.82 -14.76
C GLY A 24 -15.24 2.48 -14.17
N ALA A 25 -14.84 2.44 -12.90
CA ALA A 25 -14.40 1.23 -12.24
C ALA A 25 -15.55 0.21 -11.98
N LYS A 26 -16.77 0.67 -11.66
CA LYS A 26 -17.95 -0.22 -11.60
C LYS A 26 -18.25 -0.90 -12.95
N SER A 27 -17.97 -0.23 -14.08
CA SER A 27 -18.15 -0.81 -15.40
C SER A 27 -17.19 -1.98 -15.69
N LEU A 28 -16.02 -2.00 -15.03
CA LEU A 28 -14.99 -3.04 -15.15
C LEU A 28 -15.38 -4.36 -14.48
N VAL A 29 -16.40 -4.35 -13.62
CA VAL A 29 -16.84 -5.54 -12.89
C VAL A 29 -17.40 -6.57 -13.88
N PRO A 30 -16.82 -7.78 -13.96
CA PRO A 30 -17.34 -8.87 -14.79
C PRO A 30 -18.81 -9.16 -14.47
N LYS A 31 -19.64 -9.39 -15.49
CA LYS A 31 -21.11 -9.53 -15.33
C LYS A 31 -21.49 -10.62 -14.32
N ASP A 32 -20.74 -11.70 -14.31
CA ASP A 32 -20.83 -12.84 -13.39
C ASP A 32 -20.48 -12.50 -11.93
N LEU A 33 -19.68 -11.46 -11.71
CA LEU A 33 -19.31 -10.97 -10.38
C LEU A 33 -20.19 -9.80 -9.89
N ARG A 34 -20.96 -9.16 -10.77
CA ARG A 34 -21.78 -7.99 -10.41
C ARG A 34 -22.81 -8.30 -9.32
N SER A 35 -23.38 -9.50 -9.32
CA SER A 35 -24.35 -9.94 -8.28
C SER A 35 -23.69 -10.18 -6.91
N GLN A 36 -22.38 -10.44 -6.89
CA GLN A 36 -21.61 -10.69 -5.68
C GLN A 36 -21.09 -9.40 -5.04
N LEU A 37 -21.06 -8.30 -5.81
CA LEU A 37 -20.57 -7.01 -5.35
C LEU A 37 -21.71 -6.08 -4.97
N ASN A 38 -21.62 -5.48 -3.80
CA ASN A 38 -22.57 -4.47 -3.38
C ASN A 38 -22.40 -3.20 -4.23
N SER A 39 -23.42 -2.87 -5.03
CA SER A 39 -23.41 -1.70 -5.94
C SER A 39 -23.26 -0.35 -5.22
N LYS A 40 -23.57 -0.30 -3.92
CA LYS A 40 -23.42 0.90 -3.07
C LYS A 40 -21.99 1.10 -2.56
N THR A 41 -21.13 0.10 -2.68
CA THR A 41 -19.72 0.25 -2.30
C THR A 41 -18.94 0.99 -3.38
N SER A 42 -18.05 1.87 -2.94
CA SER A 42 -17.13 2.58 -3.83
C SER A 42 -16.26 1.58 -4.59
N SER A 43 -16.03 1.87 -5.85
CA SER A 43 -15.05 1.17 -6.68
C SER A 43 -13.72 1.92 -6.66
N ILE A 44 -12.65 1.15 -6.53
CA ILE A 44 -11.29 1.66 -6.49
C ILE A 44 -10.57 1.03 -7.69
N PRO A 45 -10.22 1.79 -8.74
CA PRO A 45 -9.46 1.27 -9.86
C PRO A 45 -8.03 0.97 -9.42
N MET A 46 -7.54 -0.15 -9.89
CA MET A 46 -6.19 -0.64 -9.69
C MET A 46 -5.53 -0.80 -11.06
N PHE A 47 -4.29 -0.33 -11.17
CA PHE A 47 -3.53 -0.30 -12.41
C PHE A 47 -2.48 -1.42 -12.42
N SER A 48 -2.26 -2.04 -13.57
CA SER A 48 -1.19 -3.01 -13.78
C SER A 48 -0.74 -3.00 -15.25
N LEU A 49 0.35 -3.73 -15.53
CA LEU A 49 0.94 -3.89 -16.85
C LEU A 49 1.31 -5.35 -17.07
N ALA A 50 1.05 -5.88 -18.27
CA ALA A 50 1.41 -7.26 -18.61
C ALA A 50 2.92 -7.51 -18.46
N GLU A 51 3.76 -6.56 -18.89
CA GLU A 51 5.22 -6.65 -18.75
C GLU A 51 5.71 -6.75 -17.29
N LEU A 52 4.91 -6.29 -16.31
CA LEU A 52 5.27 -6.42 -14.89
C LEU A 52 5.02 -7.82 -14.33
N VAL A 53 4.13 -8.57 -14.98
CA VAL A 53 3.67 -9.91 -14.57
C VAL A 53 4.40 -11.00 -15.35
N GLU A 54 4.67 -10.78 -16.63
CA GLU A 54 5.29 -11.76 -17.52
C GLU A 54 6.63 -12.26 -16.96
N GLY A 55 6.78 -13.59 -16.89
CA GLY A 55 7.99 -14.22 -16.34
C GLY A 55 8.16 -14.09 -14.82
N THR A 56 7.15 -13.63 -14.08
CA THR A 56 7.22 -13.49 -12.61
C THR A 56 6.09 -14.22 -11.90
N GLU A 57 6.33 -14.59 -10.63
CA GLU A 57 5.31 -15.24 -9.78
C GLU A 57 4.31 -14.25 -9.16
N THR A 58 4.50 -12.95 -9.40
CA THR A 58 3.74 -11.89 -8.73
C THR A 58 3.09 -10.94 -9.71
N ALA A 59 1.89 -10.49 -9.39
CA ALA A 59 1.13 -9.55 -10.19
C ALA A 59 0.90 -8.25 -9.40
N PRO A 60 1.80 -7.25 -9.54
CA PRO A 60 1.65 -5.98 -8.83
C PRO A 60 0.48 -5.16 -9.40
N HIS A 61 -0.33 -4.62 -8.49
CA HIS A 61 -1.46 -3.76 -8.77
C HIS A 61 -1.34 -2.47 -7.94
N PHE A 62 -1.43 -1.33 -8.60
CA PHE A 62 -1.15 -0.01 -8.03
C PHE A 62 -2.42 0.81 -7.92
N PHE A 63 -2.54 1.62 -6.87
CA PHE A 63 -3.69 2.53 -6.69
C PHE A 63 -3.64 3.74 -7.63
N THR A 64 -2.46 4.09 -8.18
CA THR A 64 -2.32 5.14 -9.18
C THR A 64 -1.51 4.69 -10.38
N LYS A 65 -1.81 5.29 -11.53
CA LYS A 65 -1.00 5.17 -12.75
C LYS A 65 0.43 5.69 -12.53
N ALA A 66 0.60 6.78 -11.79
CA ALA A 66 1.92 7.36 -11.51
C ALA A 66 2.83 6.36 -10.79
N ASP A 67 2.34 5.75 -9.69
CA ASP A 67 3.11 4.76 -8.94
C ASP A 67 3.46 3.53 -9.82
N MET A 68 2.51 3.07 -10.65
CA MET A 68 2.74 1.99 -11.60
C MET A 68 3.83 2.33 -12.62
N VAL A 69 3.79 3.53 -13.21
CA VAL A 69 4.77 3.99 -14.20
C VAL A 69 6.16 4.10 -13.55
N THR A 70 6.27 4.71 -12.37
CA THR A 70 7.53 4.82 -11.64
C THR A 70 8.11 3.43 -11.34
N TYR A 71 7.28 2.48 -10.89
CA TYR A 71 7.71 1.12 -10.63
C TYR A 71 8.17 0.40 -11.91
N TRP A 72 7.43 0.56 -13.02
CA TRP A 72 7.78 -0.05 -14.30
C TRP A 72 9.08 0.50 -14.88
N MET A 73 9.29 1.81 -14.83
CA MET A 73 10.55 2.43 -15.25
C MET A 73 11.73 1.90 -14.42
N ALA A 74 11.56 1.79 -13.10
CA ALA A 74 12.59 1.25 -12.22
C ALA A 74 12.89 -0.23 -12.48
N LYS A 75 11.87 -1.05 -12.76
CA LYS A 75 12.03 -2.49 -13.00
C LYS A 75 12.59 -2.83 -14.38
N THR A 76 12.23 -2.06 -15.40
CA THR A 76 12.60 -2.34 -16.80
C THR A 76 13.77 -1.50 -17.33
N GLY A 77 14.09 -0.38 -16.68
CA GLY A 77 15.07 0.60 -17.16
C GLY A 77 14.60 1.44 -18.35
N LYS A 78 13.35 1.25 -18.81
CA LYS A 78 12.74 2.00 -19.92
C LYS A 78 12.33 3.41 -19.49
N LYS A 79 12.19 4.29 -20.47
CA LYS A 79 11.71 5.66 -20.25
C LYS A 79 10.18 5.76 -20.32
N GLN A 80 9.64 6.84 -19.78
CA GLN A 80 8.19 7.06 -19.77
C GLN A 80 7.59 7.12 -21.17
N GLU A 81 8.33 7.58 -22.19
CA GLU A 81 7.83 7.63 -23.57
C GLU A 81 7.64 6.22 -24.19
N GLU A 82 8.28 5.21 -23.60
CA GLU A 82 8.21 3.80 -24.02
C GLU A 82 7.09 3.03 -23.29
N LEU A 83 6.28 3.73 -22.48
CA LEU A 83 5.20 3.10 -21.72
C LEU A 83 4.23 2.37 -22.66
N PRO A 84 3.87 1.10 -22.36
CA PRO A 84 2.92 0.35 -23.16
C PRO A 84 1.59 1.11 -23.29
N ARG A 85 1.06 1.15 -24.52
CA ARG A 85 -0.23 1.82 -24.83
C ARG A 85 -1.44 1.14 -24.18
N HIS A 86 -1.29 -0.12 -23.78
CA HIS A 86 -2.34 -0.92 -23.18
C HIS A 86 -2.06 -1.06 -21.69
N LEU A 87 -2.90 -0.41 -20.88
CA LEU A 87 -2.89 -0.59 -19.44
C LEU A 87 -3.98 -1.56 -19.01
N ILE A 88 -3.70 -2.29 -17.94
CA ILE A 88 -4.68 -3.14 -17.28
C ILE A 88 -5.30 -2.33 -16.15
N MET A 89 -6.63 -2.15 -16.19
CA MET A 89 -7.40 -1.54 -15.10
C MET A 89 -8.40 -2.54 -14.54
N THR A 90 -8.41 -2.67 -13.21
CA THR A 90 -9.28 -3.62 -12.50
C THR A 90 -9.87 -2.96 -11.26
N ASP A 91 -11.14 -3.24 -10.94
CA ASP A 91 -11.73 -2.84 -9.66
C ASP A 91 -11.11 -3.66 -8.52
N LEU A 92 -10.68 -2.99 -7.44
CA LEU A 92 -10.11 -3.64 -6.25
C LEU A 92 -11.00 -4.76 -5.71
N ARG A 93 -12.32 -4.58 -5.68
CA ARG A 93 -13.26 -5.60 -5.18
C ARG A 93 -13.20 -6.88 -5.99
N VAL A 94 -12.97 -6.77 -7.30
CA VAL A 94 -12.79 -7.94 -8.18
C VAL A 94 -11.48 -8.66 -7.84
N LEU A 95 -10.40 -7.92 -7.56
CA LEU A 95 -9.14 -8.52 -7.10
C LEU A 95 -9.31 -9.24 -5.76
N ILE A 96 -9.99 -8.62 -4.80
CA ILE A 96 -10.26 -9.23 -3.49
C ILE A 96 -11.07 -10.52 -3.64
N VAL A 97 -12.18 -10.50 -4.40
CA VAL A 97 -12.98 -11.71 -4.66
C VAL A 97 -12.10 -12.79 -5.31
N ARG A 98 -11.24 -12.42 -6.25
CA ARG A 98 -10.33 -13.36 -6.91
C ARG A 98 -9.32 -13.97 -5.93
N MET A 99 -8.70 -13.17 -5.07
CA MET A 99 -7.80 -13.66 -4.03
C MET A 99 -8.50 -14.59 -3.02
N MET A 100 -9.79 -14.35 -2.73
CA MET A 100 -10.59 -15.19 -1.83
C MET A 100 -11.04 -16.50 -2.48
N THR A 101 -11.21 -16.53 -3.80
CA THR A 101 -11.76 -17.67 -4.53
C THR A 101 -10.71 -18.56 -5.18
N VAL A 102 -9.54 -17.99 -5.51
CA VAL A 102 -8.41 -18.69 -6.13
C VAL A 102 -7.22 -18.65 -5.16
N PRO A 103 -6.90 -19.74 -4.44
CA PRO A 103 -5.86 -19.73 -3.41
C PRO A 103 -4.46 -19.31 -3.90
N ALA A 104 -4.12 -19.60 -5.15
CA ALA A 104 -2.86 -19.18 -5.75
C ALA A 104 -2.78 -17.65 -5.91
N ASP A 105 -3.90 -17.00 -6.20
CA ASP A 105 -3.98 -15.56 -6.46
C ASP A 105 -3.75 -14.74 -5.18
N TRP A 106 -4.06 -15.30 -3.99
CA TRP A 106 -3.72 -14.67 -2.70
C TRP A 106 -2.20 -14.43 -2.56
N LYS A 107 -1.38 -15.37 -3.04
CA LYS A 107 0.09 -15.24 -2.97
C LYS A 107 0.63 -14.39 -4.12
N ALA A 108 0.05 -14.51 -5.31
CA ALA A 108 0.54 -13.87 -6.51
C ALA A 108 0.16 -12.38 -6.61
N ILE A 109 -1.08 -11.99 -6.28
CA ILE A 109 -1.54 -10.61 -6.44
C ILE A 109 -0.96 -9.74 -5.32
N LYS A 110 -0.21 -8.70 -5.68
CA LYS A 110 0.38 -7.74 -4.73
C LYS A 110 -0.29 -6.40 -4.87
N LEU A 111 -0.97 -5.94 -3.82
CA LEU A 111 -1.49 -4.58 -3.74
C LEU A 111 -0.36 -3.64 -3.30
N VAL A 112 0.10 -2.79 -4.21
CA VAL A 112 1.19 -1.86 -3.95
C VAL A 112 0.59 -0.60 -3.32
N PRO A 113 0.98 -0.22 -2.09
CA PRO A 113 0.44 0.96 -1.43
C PRO A 113 0.84 2.25 -2.16
N LEU A 114 0.05 3.30 -1.96
CA LEU A 114 0.36 4.64 -2.46
C LEU A 114 1.68 5.14 -1.90
N THR A 115 2.56 5.67 -2.75
CA THR A 115 3.85 6.24 -2.32
C THR A 115 3.64 7.35 -1.28
N SER A 116 2.60 8.17 -1.44
CA SER A 116 2.23 9.22 -0.48
C SER A 116 1.82 8.64 0.87
N THR A 117 1.05 7.55 0.91
CA THR A 117 0.69 6.88 2.15
C THR A 117 1.90 6.26 2.83
N VAL A 118 2.82 5.64 2.07
CA VAL A 118 4.08 5.11 2.62
C VAL A 118 4.91 6.23 3.25
N ALA A 119 5.04 7.37 2.57
CA ALA A 119 5.77 8.53 3.08
C ALA A 119 5.16 9.09 4.38
N VAL A 120 3.82 9.18 4.46
CA VAL A 120 3.12 9.60 5.67
C VAL A 120 3.36 8.61 6.80
N LEU A 121 3.23 7.31 6.55
CA LEU A 121 3.45 6.28 7.56
C LEU A 121 4.88 6.30 8.09
N GLN A 122 5.88 6.43 7.20
CA GLN A 122 7.27 6.60 7.59
C GLN A 122 7.50 7.87 8.41
N GLY A 123 6.88 8.98 8.03
CA GLY A 123 6.93 10.23 8.80
C GLY A 123 6.37 10.06 10.22
N VAL A 124 5.28 9.33 10.38
CA VAL A 124 4.70 9.00 11.70
C VAL A 124 5.63 8.09 12.50
N THR A 125 6.16 7.03 11.88
CA THR A 125 7.09 6.11 12.55
C THR A 125 8.36 6.83 13.01
N ASN A 126 8.93 7.70 12.16
CA ASN A 126 10.12 8.47 12.51
C ASN A 126 9.83 9.48 13.62
N ALA A 127 8.68 10.17 13.58
CA ALA A 127 8.28 11.08 14.65
C ALA A 127 8.07 10.36 15.99
N GLN A 128 7.51 9.14 15.97
CA GLN A 128 7.37 8.30 17.17
C GLN A 128 8.73 7.84 17.71
N GLN A 129 9.67 7.48 16.84
CA GLN A 129 11.04 7.13 17.24
C GLN A 129 11.76 8.32 17.86
N THR A 130 11.71 9.50 17.24
CA THR A 130 12.32 10.72 17.81
C THR A 130 11.69 11.11 19.14
N ALA A 131 10.37 10.96 19.30
CA ALA A 131 9.69 11.23 20.58
C ALA A 131 10.10 10.22 21.68
N ALA A 132 10.28 8.95 21.32
CA ALA A 132 10.75 7.92 22.26
C ALA A 132 12.21 8.14 22.67
N GLU A 133 13.08 8.54 21.74
CA GLU A 133 14.48 8.89 22.00
C GLU A 133 14.60 10.13 22.90
N GLN A 134 13.77 11.16 22.67
CA GLN A 134 13.74 12.35 23.53
C GLN A 134 13.22 12.05 24.93
N ALA A 135 12.22 11.18 25.06
CA ALA A 135 11.74 10.71 26.37
C ALA A 135 12.80 9.88 27.11
N GLY A 136 13.55 9.03 26.39
CA GLY A 136 14.66 8.27 26.94
C GLY A 136 15.81 9.17 27.43
N ALA A 137 16.21 10.15 26.63
CA ALA A 137 17.24 11.11 27.01
C ALA A 137 16.84 11.98 28.21
N ALA A 138 15.56 12.38 28.30
CA ALA A 138 15.03 13.09 29.46
C ALA A 138 15.01 12.23 30.73
N ALA A 139 14.73 10.93 30.61
CA ALA A 139 14.76 9.99 31.73
C ALA A 139 16.19 9.71 32.22
N GLU A 140 17.16 9.61 31.32
CA GLU A 140 18.59 9.45 31.66
C GLU A 140 19.16 10.71 32.33
N ALA A 141 18.79 11.90 31.84
CA ALA A 141 19.19 13.16 32.48
C ALA A 141 18.61 13.31 33.90
N ALA A 142 17.35 12.86 34.11
CA ALA A 142 16.72 12.88 35.43
C ALA A 142 17.35 11.87 36.43
N LEU A 143 17.93 10.77 35.93
CA LEU A 143 18.67 9.81 36.75
C LEU A 143 20.08 10.31 37.11
N ALA A 144 20.70 11.11 36.25
CA ALA A 144 22.03 11.67 36.49
C ALA A 144 22.04 12.82 37.51
N ASP A 145 20.90 13.51 37.69
CA ASP A 145 20.73 14.62 38.65
C ASP A 145 20.08 14.16 39.98
N ALA A 146 19.92 12.84 40.17
CA ALA A 146 19.37 12.28 41.40
C ALA A 146 20.39 12.40 42.55
N PRO A 147 20.02 12.96 43.71
CA PRO A 147 20.94 13.06 44.86
C PRO A 147 21.36 11.67 45.35
N PRO A 148 22.58 11.52 45.92
CA PRO A 148 23.05 10.23 46.41
C PRO A 148 22.09 9.68 47.46
N ARG A 149 21.70 8.40 47.30
CA ARG A 149 20.87 7.71 48.29
C ARG A 149 21.66 7.58 49.60
N PRO A 150 21.06 7.86 50.77
CA PRO A 150 21.68 7.50 52.04
C PRO A 150 21.86 5.98 52.11
N GLU A 151 22.95 5.54 52.74
CA GLU A 151 23.22 4.13 53.02
C GLU A 151 22.18 3.62 54.03
N ASP A 152 21.28 2.72 53.60
CA ASP A 152 20.33 2.07 54.50
C ASP A 152 21.05 0.95 55.26
N ASP A 153 21.49 1.26 56.49
CA ASP A 153 21.74 0.29 57.56
C ASP A 153 20.39 -0.33 58.02
N ASP A 154 19.83 -1.23 57.22
CA ASP A 154 18.64 -2.02 57.60
C ASP A 154 18.97 -3.51 57.54
N GLU A 155 19.64 -4.00 58.59
CA GLU A 155 19.67 -5.43 58.88
C GLU A 155 18.24 -5.88 59.26
N PRO A 156 17.63 -6.86 58.58
CA PRO A 156 16.27 -7.26 58.88
C PRO A 156 16.21 -7.90 60.28
N PRO A 157 15.18 -7.62 61.09
CA PRO A 157 15.12 -8.10 62.46
C PRO A 157 15.06 -9.65 62.50
N PRO A 158 15.69 -10.30 63.49
CA PRO A 158 15.74 -11.75 63.56
C PRO A 158 14.36 -12.33 63.82
N LEU A 159 14.01 -13.37 63.06
CA LEU A 159 12.74 -14.08 63.15
C LEU A 159 12.73 -14.95 64.43
N LEU A 160 11.83 -14.65 65.37
CA LEU A 160 11.39 -15.57 66.44
C LEU A 160 10.10 -16.26 66.03
#